data_AF-A0A2I1M987-F1
#
_entry.id   AF-A0A2I1M987-F1
#
_cell.length_a   1.000
_cell.length_b   1.000
_cell.length_c   1.000
_cell.angle_alpha   90.00
_cell.angle_beta   90.00
_cell.angle_gamma   90.00
#
_symmetry.space_group_name_H-M   'P 1'
#
loop_
_entity.id
_entity.type
_entity.pdbx_description
1 polymer ?
#
loop_
_entity_poly.entity_id
_entity_poly.type
_entity_poly.pdbx_seq_one_letter_code
_entity_poly.pdbx_strand_id
1 'polypeptide(L)'
;MSELSREVLKYFESQGYDINEIAAEIDNLKVEVIRDFLKKSDDDKIYVIKRSGNLEEYIPEKIARSIKNAADRNDKQLNSSDVKILIKDVEKSMKEMNRKVFRTDEIKEYVKNALVSEGYSQIYDSYVSYVQAQN
;
A
#
# COMPACT_ATOMS: atom_id res chain seq x y z
N MET A 1 0.77 -22.46 -20.99
CA MET A 1 1.03 -22.45 -19.54
C MET A 1 2.53 -22.62 -19.32
N SER A 2 3.17 -21.75 -18.54
CA SER A 2 4.61 -21.88 -18.20
C SER A 2 4.84 -23.08 -17.28
N GLU A 3 6.10 -23.50 -17.12
CA GLU A 3 6.47 -24.57 -16.18
C GLU A 3 6.04 -24.23 -14.75
N LEU A 4 6.34 -23.02 -14.29
CA LEU A 4 5.90 -22.54 -12.98
C LEU A 4 4.38 -22.61 -12.81
N SER A 5 3.61 -22.19 -13.83
CA SER A 5 2.15 -22.25 -13.75
C SER A 5 1.62 -23.68 -13.64
N ARG A 6 2.32 -24.69 -14.20
CA ARG A 6 1.94 -26.11 -14.04
C ARG A 6 2.20 -26.61 -12.63
N GLU A 7 3.37 -26.28 -12.07
CA GLU A 7 3.72 -26.70 -10.70
C GLU A 7 2.80 -26.06 -9.65
N VAL A 8 2.46 -24.77 -9.82
CA VAL A 8 1.50 -24.08 -8.95
C VAL A 8 0.11 -24.74 -9.02
N LEU A 9 -0.38 -25.04 -10.22
CA LEU A 9 -1.67 -25.71 -10.39
C LEU A 9 -1.67 -27.10 -9.74
N LYS A 10 -0.63 -27.90 -10.00
CA LYS A 10 -0.46 -29.24 -9.43
C LYS A 10 -0.44 -29.21 -7.89
N TYR A 11 0.20 -28.19 -7.30
CA TYR A 11 0.17 -28.01 -5.85
C TYR A 11 -1.26 -27.83 -5.33
N PHE A 12 -2.01 -26.87 -5.88
CA PHE A 12 -3.39 -26.61 -5.44
C PHE A 12 -4.33 -27.80 -5.63
N GLU A 13 -4.23 -28.49 -6.78
CA GLU A 13 -5.00 -29.71 -7.04
C GLU A 13 -4.67 -30.80 -6.01
N SER A 14 -3.39 -30.98 -5.67
CA SER A 14 -2.97 -31.98 -4.68
C SER A 14 -3.46 -31.69 -3.26
N GLN A 15 -3.68 -30.41 -2.93
CA GLN A 15 -4.20 -29.97 -1.64
C GLN A 15 -5.74 -29.90 -1.61
N GLY A 16 -6.40 -30.12 -2.74
CA GLY A 16 -7.86 -30.10 -2.84
C GLY A 16 -8.49 -28.71 -2.75
N TYR A 17 -7.75 -27.66 -3.11
CA TYR A 17 -8.26 -26.28 -3.07
C TYR A 17 -9.37 -26.07 -4.11
N ASP A 18 -10.39 -25.31 -3.75
CA ASP A 18 -11.39 -24.81 -4.68
C ASP A 18 -10.95 -23.53 -5.42
N ILE A 19 -11.76 -23.08 -6.39
CA ILE A 19 -11.42 -21.92 -7.23
C ILE A 19 -11.29 -20.61 -6.46
N ASN A 20 -12.08 -20.41 -5.40
CA ASN A 20 -12.02 -19.20 -4.58
C ASN A 20 -10.80 -19.22 -3.66
N GLU A 21 -10.47 -20.39 -3.10
CA GLU A 21 -9.27 -20.60 -2.30
C GLU A 21 -8.01 -20.38 -3.14
N ILE A 22 -7.96 -20.93 -4.36
CA ILE A 22 -6.86 -20.68 -5.32
C ILE A 22 -6.71 -19.18 -5.61
N ALA A 23 -7.81 -18.49 -5.90
CA ALA A 23 -7.76 -17.06 -6.21
C ALA A 23 -7.19 -16.24 -5.05
N ALA A 24 -7.67 -16.49 -3.82
CA ALA A 24 -7.18 -15.82 -2.63
C ALA A 24 -5.70 -16.12 -2.33
N GLU A 25 -5.30 -17.39 -2.48
CA GLU A 25 -3.92 -17.82 -2.19
C GLU A 25 -2.93 -17.25 -3.21
N ILE A 26 -3.28 -17.19 -4.50
CA ILE A 26 -2.43 -16.55 -5.53
C ILE A 26 -2.22 -15.06 -5.23
N ASP A 27 -3.27 -14.35 -4.82
CA ASP A 27 -3.19 -12.93 -4.46
C ASP A 27 -2.27 -12.67 -3.25
N ASN A 28 -2.27 -13.60 -2.29
CA ASN A 28 -1.38 -13.56 -1.13
C ASN A 28 0.06 -13.95 -1.48
N LEU A 29 0.23 -15.06 -2.19
CA LEU A 29 1.51 -15.61 -2.63
C LEU A 29 2.36 -14.57 -3.34
N LYS A 30 1.73 -13.76 -4.21
CA LYS A 30 2.42 -12.67 -4.90
C LYS A 30 3.11 -11.71 -3.93
N VAL A 31 2.42 -11.30 -2.87
CA VAL A 31 2.96 -10.36 -1.88
C VAL A 31 4.06 -11.03 -1.08
N GLU A 32 3.85 -12.28 -0.66
CA GLU A 32 4.78 -13.02 0.19
C GLU A 32 6.09 -13.33 -0.53
N VAL A 33 6.03 -13.82 -1.76
CA VAL A 33 7.22 -14.11 -2.58
C VAL A 33 8.05 -12.84 -2.79
N ILE A 34 7.43 -11.72 -3.14
CA ILE A 34 8.15 -10.45 -3.33
C ILE A 34 8.75 -9.97 -2.00
N ARG A 35 7.99 -10.05 -0.91
CA ARG A 35 8.44 -9.68 0.44
C ARG A 35 9.67 -10.49 0.84
N ASP A 36 9.62 -11.81 0.68
CA ASP A 36 10.69 -12.72 1.09
C ASP A 36 11.91 -12.64 0.19
N PHE A 37 11.71 -12.34 -1.10
CA PHE A 37 12.80 -12.00 -2.01
C PHE A 37 13.53 -10.73 -1.54
N LEU A 38 12.79 -9.67 -1.22
CA LEU A 38 13.36 -8.38 -0.81
C LEU A 38 13.93 -8.37 0.61
N LYS A 39 13.50 -9.26 1.50
CA LYS A 39 14.17 -9.48 2.80
C LYS A 39 15.64 -9.87 2.65
N LYS A 40 16.00 -10.50 1.53
CA LYS A 40 17.38 -10.89 1.20
C LYS A 40 18.18 -9.79 0.50
N SER A 41 17.54 -8.68 0.14
CA SER A 41 18.22 -7.51 -0.43
C SER A 41 18.83 -6.65 0.68
N ASP A 42 20.07 -6.21 0.47
CA ASP A 42 20.83 -5.35 1.39
C ASP A 42 20.50 -3.85 1.25
N ASP A 43 19.57 -3.46 0.36
CA ASP A 43 19.15 -2.05 0.23
C ASP A 43 18.06 -1.66 1.26
N ASP A 44 17.98 -0.39 1.62
CA ASP A 44 16.93 0.13 2.52
C ASP A 44 15.66 0.58 1.77
N LYS A 45 15.48 0.13 0.52
CA LYS A 45 14.36 0.60 -0.31
C LYS A 45 13.06 -0.03 0.16
N ILE A 46 12.01 0.79 0.06
CA ILE A 46 10.64 0.38 0.30
C ILE A 46 9.93 0.32 -1.05
N TYR A 47 9.11 -0.70 -1.24
CA TYR A 47 8.36 -0.95 -2.45
C TYR A 47 6.86 -0.94 -2.19
N VAL A 48 6.12 -0.50 -3.21
CA VAL A 48 4.66 -0.41 -3.20
C VAL A 48 4.09 -1.29 -4.30
N ILE A 49 3.20 -2.21 -3.93
CA ILE A 49 2.38 -2.96 -4.88
C ILE A 49 1.12 -2.12 -5.20
N LYS A 50 0.97 -1.77 -6.47
CA LYS A 50 -0.22 -1.08 -6.99
C LYS A 50 -1.41 -2.02 -7.03
N ARG A 51 -2.62 -1.46 -7.12
CA ARG A 51 -3.84 -2.24 -7.38
C ARG A 51 -3.76 -3.04 -8.68
N SER A 52 -3.09 -2.52 -9.70
CA SER A 52 -2.81 -3.26 -10.94
C SER A 52 -1.84 -4.43 -10.75
N GLY A 53 -1.23 -4.54 -9.57
CA GLY A 53 -0.23 -5.55 -9.26
C GLY A 53 1.20 -5.17 -9.63
N ASN A 54 1.44 -4.00 -10.21
CA ASN A 54 2.80 -3.52 -10.52
C ASN A 54 3.53 -3.13 -9.24
N LEU A 55 4.85 -3.38 -9.21
CA LEU A 55 5.73 -2.98 -8.12
C LEU A 55 6.43 -1.67 -8.49
N GLU A 56 6.49 -0.71 -7.57
CA GLU A 56 7.27 0.51 -7.71
C GLU A 56 8.02 0.84 -6.42
N GLU A 57 9.10 1.61 -6.51
CA GLU A 57 9.74 2.19 -5.33
C GLU A 57 8.80 3.20 -4.66
N TYR A 58 8.78 3.23 -3.34
CA TYR A 58 8.05 4.20 -2.55
C TYR A 58 8.62 5.61 -2.76
N ILE A 59 7.73 6.57 -3.06
CA ILE A 59 8.09 7.96 -3.32
C ILE A 59 7.21 8.84 -2.42
N PRO A 60 7.77 9.47 -1.37
CA PRO A 60 7.02 10.29 -0.41
C PRO A 60 6.19 11.41 -1.07
N GLU A 61 6.69 11.98 -2.17
CA GLU A 61 6.04 13.05 -2.93
C GLU A 61 4.68 12.61 -3.51
N LYS A 62 4.48 11.30 -3.76
CA LYS A 62 3.17 10.78 -4.19
C LYS A 62 2.15 10.86 -3.04
N ILE A 63 2.58 10.64 -1.81
CA ILE A 63 1.73 10.78 -0.61
C ILE A 63 1.42 12.25 -0.37
N ALA A 64 2.44 13.12 -0.44
CA ALA A 64 2.29 14.56 -0.33
C ALA A 64 1.23 15.09 -1.30
N ARG A 65 1.32 14.68 -2.58
CA ARG A 65 0.37 15.07 -3.63
C ARG A 65 -1.04 14.56 -3.36
N SER A 66 -1.15 13.31 -2.91
CA SER A 66 -2.45 12.70 -2.57
C SER A 66 -3.17 13.46 -1.45
N ILE A 67 -2.45 13.82 -0.38
CA ILE A 67 -2.98 14.59 0.75
C ILE A 67 -3.39 16.00 0.31
N LYS A 68 -2.53 16.70 -0.44
CA LYS A 68 -2.82 18.05 -0.95
C LYS A 68 -4.04 18.06 -1.85
N ASN A 69 -4.12 17.15 -2.83
CA ASN A 69 -5.27 17.04 -3.72
C ASN A 69 -6.58 16.79 -2.96
N ALA A 70 -6.53 16.04 -1.85
CA ALA A 70 -7.69 15.84 -1.00
C ALA A 70 -8.08 17.10 -0.21
N ALA A 71 -7.10 17.86 0.30
CA ALA A 71 -7.33 19.10 1.01
C ALA A 71 -7.91 20.20 0.08
N ASP A 72 -7.33 20.34 -1.12
CA ASP A 72 -7.72 21.33 -2.13
C ASP A 72 -9.17 21.15 -2.59
N ARG A 73 -9.70 19.91 -2.63
CA ARG A 73 -11.09 19.63 -3.03
C ARG A 73 -12.16 20.29 -2.14
N ASN A 74 -11.79 20.72 -0.94
CA ASN A 74 -12.70 21.34 0.02
C ASN A 74 -12.16 22.69 0.51
N ASP A 75 -11.31 23.36 -0.27
CA ASP A 75 -10.67 24.64 0.05
C ASP A 75 -9.92 24.64 1.40
N LYS A 76 -9.46 23.46 1.84
CA LYS A 76 -8.69 23.31 3.08
C LYS A 76 -7.21 23.47 2.76
N GLN A 77 -6.53 24.36 3.47
CA GLN A 77 -5.09 24.56 3.28
C GLN A 77 -4.30 23.73 4.28
N LEU A 78 -3.41 22.88 3.76
CA LEU A 78 -2.27 22.32 4.51
C LEU A 78 -1.01 23.05 4.07
N ASN A 79 -0.25 23.54 5.04
CA ASN A 79 1.05 24.10 4.73
C ASN A 79 2.08 22.98 4.49
N SER A 80 3.28 23.35 4.04
CA SER A 80 4.33 22.38 3.72
C SER A 80 4.86 21.63 4.94
N SER A 81 4.81 22.23 6.13
CA SER A 81 5.20 21.59 7.39
C SER A 81 4.18 20.54 7.82
N ASP A 82 2.88 20.84 7.73
CA ASP A 82 1.81 19.89 8.08
C ASP A 82 1.93 18.62 7.23
N VAL A 83 2.11 18.77 5.92
CA VAL A 83 2.28 17.64 4.99
C VAL A 83 3.52 16.82 5.33
N LYS A 84 4.62 17.46 5.77
CA LYS A 84 5.83 16.74 6.18
C LYS A 84 5.63 15.92 7.45
N ILE A 85 4.84 16.42 8.41
CA ILE A 85 4.50 15.69 9.64
C ILE A 85 3.71 14.43 9.26
N LEU A 86 2.64 14.58 8.48
CA LEU A 86 1.81 13.46 8.02
C LEU A 86 2.62 12.39 7.27
N ILE A 87 3.55 12.80 6.41
CA ILE A 87 4.43 11.84 5.71
C ILE A 87 5.33 11.08 6.68
N LYS A 88 5.88 11.76 7.70
CA LYS A 88 6.71 11.10 8.71
C LYS A 88 5.92 10.05 9.49
N ASP A 89 4.66 10.31 9.82
CA ASP A 89 3.83 9.35 10.54
C ASP A 89 3.47 8.12 9.69
N VAL A 90 3.23 8.34 8.39
CA VAL A 90 3.08 7.24 7.42
C VAL A 90 4.35 6.40 7.34
N GLU A 91 5.51 7.03 7.19
CA GLU A 91 6.80 6.33 7.12
C GLU A 91 7.13 5.60 8.43
N LYS A 92 6.77 6.19 9.58
CA LYS A 92 6.91 5.55 10.89
C LYS A 92 6.05 4.28 10.96
N SER A 93 4.78 4.36 10.56
CA SER A 93 3.87 3.21 10.51
C SER A 93 4.43 2.09 9.62
N MET A 94 5.01 2.45 8.47
CA MET A 94 5.66 1.49 7.58
C MET A 94 6.89 0.84 8.23
N LYS A 95 7.76 1.61 8.89
CA LYS A 95 8.96 1.10 9.56
C LYS A 95 8.63 0.11 10.68
N GLU A 96 7.57 0.36 11.44
CA GLU A 96 7.13 -0.51 12.55
C GLU A 96 6.70 -1.91 12.09
N MET A 97 6.28 -2.05 10.82
CA MET A 97 5.87 -3.35 10.26
C MET A 97 7.04 -4.30 9.95
N ASN A 98 8.29 -3.85 10.07
CA ASN A 98 9.50 -4.66 9.82
C ASN A 98 9.48 -5.43 8.49
N ARG A 99 9.02 -4.77 7.42
CA ARG A 99 8.98 -5.31 6.04
C ARG A 99 9.22 -4.18 5.04
N LYS A 100 9.66 -4.55 3.82
CA LYS A 100 10.00 -3.59 2.75
C LYS A 100 8.92 -3.41 1.69
N VAL A 101 7.79 -4.12 1.76
CA VAL A 101 6.78 -4.17 0.69
C VAL A 101 5.40 -3.92 1.26
N PHE A 102 4.68 -2.96 0.68
CA PHE A 102 3.34 -2.54 1.11
C PHE A 102 2.39 -2.45 -0.09
N ARG A 103 1.12 -2.78 0.10
CA ARG A 103 0.09 -2.51 -0.91
C ARG A 103 -0.37 -1.05 -0.82
N THR A 104 -0.90 -0.52 -1.92
CA THR A 104 -1.34 0.89 -2.01
C THR A 104 -2.48 1.21 -1.04
N ASP A 105 -3.39 0.27 -0.81
CA ASP A 105 -4.49 0.36 0.16
C ASP A 105 -3.98 0.42 1.61
N GLU A 106 -2.95 -0.36 1.96
CA GLU A 106 -2.31 -0.28 3.28
C GLU A 106 -1.74 1.13 3.52
N ILE A 107 -1.04 1.69 2.52
CA ILE A 107 -0.47 3.05 2.64
C ILE A 107 -1.59 4.11 2.75
N LYS A 108 -2.69 3.95 2.01
CA LYS A 108 -3.87 4.83 2.14
C LYS A 108 -4.44 4.77 3.57
N GLU A 109 -4.41 3.61 4.23
CA GLU A 109 -4.84 3.47 5.61
C GLU A 109 -3.88 4.16 6.60
N TYR A 110 -2.56 4.06 6.38
CA TYR A 110 -1.59 4.82 7.18
C TYR A 110 -1.79 6.33 7.05
N VAL A 111 -2.11 6.84 5.85
CA VAL A 111 -2.41 8.27 5.66
C VAL A 111 -3.66 8.68 6.44
N LYS A 112 -4.71 7.87 6.42
CA LYS A 112 -5.92 8.10 7.21
C LYS A 112 -5.61 8.18 8.71
N ASN A 113 -4.82 7.23 9.21
CA ASN A 113 -4.42 7.19 10.62
C ASN A 113 -3.58 8.41 11.01
N ALA A 114 -2.65 8.84 10.16
CA ALA A 114 -1.87 10.05 10.38
C ALA A 114 -2.77 11.31 10.45
N LEU A 115 -3.72 11.46 9.52
CA LEU A 115 -4.67 12.59 9.52
C LEU A 115 -5.50 12.65 10.81
N VAL A 116 -5.97 11.50 11.31
CA VAL A 116 -6.71 11.44 12.58
C VAL A 116 -5.81 11.78 13.76
N SER A 117 -4.60 11.20 13.80
CA SER A 117 -3.67 11.34 14.94
C SER A 117 -3.18 12.79 15.10
N GLU A 118 -2.98 13.49 13.99
CA GLU A 118 -2.55 14.88 13.96
C GLU A 118 -3.72 15.88 14.02
N GLY A 119 -4.96 15.41 14.22
CA GLY A 119 -6.14 16.27 14.43
C GLY A 119 -6.76 16.85 13.15
N TYR A 120 -6.39 16.36 11.97
CA TYR A 120 -6.93 16.78 10.67
C TYR A 120 -8.19 16.00 10.26
N SER A 121 -9.15 15.81 11.17
CA SER A 121 -10.39 15.05 10.94
C SER A 121 -11.19 15.55 9.72
N GLN A 122 -11.21 16.86 9.52
CA GLN A 122 -11.86 17.45 8.36
C GLN A 122 -11.18 17.09 7.03
N ILE A 123 -9.86 16.88 7.02
CA ILE A 123 -9.12 16.49 5.81
C ILE A 123 -9.21 14.98 5.61
N TYR A 124 -9.31 14.21 6.69
CA TYR A 124 -9.63 12.78 6.63
C TYR A 124 -10.89 12.52 5.79
N ASP A 125 -12.00 13.25 6.03
CA ASP A 125 -13.23 13.05 5.27
C ASP A 125 -13.05 13.34 3.77
N SER A 126 -12.32 14.42 3.46
CA SER A 126 -11.95 14.77 2.08
C SER A 126 -11.09 13.68 1.45
N TYR A 127 -10.15 13.12 2.20
CA TYR A 127 -9.23 12.10 1.74
C TYR A 127 -9.93 10.77 1.47
N VAL A 128 -10.84 10.35 2.36
CA VAL A 128 -11.68 9.16 2.14
C VAL A 128 -12.48 9.30 0.85
N SER A 129 -13.14 10.44 0.66
CA SER A 129 -13.92 10.73 -0.55
C SER A 129 -13.04 10.77 -1.81
N TYR A 130 -11.86 11.37 -1.71
CA TYR A 130 -10.86 11.43 -2.80
C TYR A 130 -10.40 10.03 -3.21
N VAL A 131 -10.05 9.19 -2.24
CA VAL A 131 -9.57 7.83 -2.48
C VAL A 131 -10.66 6.94 -3.06
N GLN A 132 -11.91 7.06 -2.60
CA GLN A 132 -13.04 6.31 -3.13
C GLN A 132 -13.31 6.64 -4.60
N ALA A 133 -13.20 7.92 -4.99
CA ALA A 133 -13.37 8.36 -6.37
C ALA A 133 -12.27 7.87 -7.34
N GLN A 134 -11.19 7.28 -6.82
CA GLN A 134 -10.09 6.70 -7.61
C GLN A 134 -10.13 5.17 -7.69
N ASN A 135 -11.06 4.55 -6.97
CA ASN A 135 -11.26 3.11 -6.98
C ASN A 135 -12.31 2.71 -8.01
#